data_AF-A0A7S2AV68-F1
#
_entry.id   AF-A0A7S2AV68-F1
#
_cell.length_a   1.000
_cell.length_b   1.000
_cell.length_c   1.000
_cell.angle_alpha   90.00
_cell.angle_beta   90.00
_cell.angle_gamma   90.00
#
_symmetry.space_group_name_H-M   'P 1'
#
loop_
_entity.id
_entity.type
_entity.pdbx_description
1 polymer ?
#
loop_
_entity_poly.entity_id
_entity_poly.type
_entity_poly.pdbx_seq_one_letter_code
_entity_poly.pdbx_strand_id
1 'polypeptide(L)'
;DESMNTVLGQELLRFNKLVRKVRSTLVNVGKAVKGLVVMSAELEDVANGILTNMTPSVWKGCSYPSLKPLISYVADLCARLRFFQAWIDGGIPVDFWLSGFYFTQSFLTGQLQNYARRLKLPIDTLIW
;
A
#
# COMPACT_ATOMS: atom_id res chain seq x y z
N ASP A 1 -19.85 6.03 -13.79
CA ASP A 1 -19.10 5.36 -12.70
C ASP A 1 -17.96 4.53 -13.23
N GLU A 2 -16.75 5.02 -12.99
CA GLU A 2 -15.50 4.39 -13.40
C GLU A 2 -15.07 3.39 -12.33
N SER A 3 -15.09 2.07 -12.62
CA SER A 3 -14.68 1.03 -11.66
C SER A 3 -13.25 1.24 -11.13
N MET A 4 -12.42 1.95 -11.90
CA MET A 4 -11.05 2.30 -11.56
C MET A 4 -10.94 3.29 -10.40
N ASN A 5 -11.90 4.20 -10.22
CA ASN A 5 -11.89 5.14 -9.09
C ASN A 5 -12.17 4.42 -7.77
N THR A 6 -13.02 3.39 -7.79
CA THR A 6 -13.26 2.52 -6.63
C THR A 6 -12.00 1.74 -6.26
N VAL A 7 -11.29 1.17 -7.25
CA VAL A 7 -10.02 0.47 -7.03
C VAL A 7 -8.99 1.41 -6.41
N LEU A 8 -8.82 2.60 -7.00
CA LEU A 8 -7.90 3.63 -6.49
C LEU A 8 -8.21 4.00 -5.03
N GLY A 9 -9.46 4.31 -4.71
CA GLY A 9 -9.86 4.67 -3.35
C GLY A 9 -9.58 3.55 -2.33
N GLN A 10 -9.85 2.30 -2.69
CA GLN A 10 -9.59 1.14 -1.83
C GLN A 10 -8.10 0.89 -1.59
N GLU A 11 -7.26 1.09 -2.62
CA GLU A 11 -5.80 1.00 -2.51
C GLU A 11 -5.26 2.12 -1.62
N LEU A 12 -5.67 3.37 -1.85
CA LEU A 12 -5.24 4.53 -1.07
C LEU A 12 -5.60 4.41 0.41
N LEU A 13 -6.77 3.85 0.75
CA LEU A 13 -7.14 3.58 2.15
C LEU A 13 -6.12 2.67 2.85
N ARG A 14 -5.61 1.64 2.17
CA ARG A 14 -4.62 0.70 2.70
C ARG A 14 -3.24 1.34 2.82
N PHE A 15 -2.77 2.02 1.79
CA PHE A 15 -1.50 2.77 1.85
C PHE A 15 -1.51 3.83 2.94
N ASN A 16 -2.61 4.59 3.07
CA ASN A 16 -2.74 5.60 4.12
C ASN A 16 -2.73 4.97 5.52
N LYS A 17 -3.38 3.81 5.71
CA LYS A 17 -3.31 3.07 6.97
C LYS A 17 -1.87 2.67 7.30
N LEU A 18 -1.13 2.12 6.34
CA LEU A 18 0.27 1.73 6.50
C LEU A 18 1.15 2.95 6.83
N VAL A 19 1.07 4.03 6.05
CA VAL A 19 1.88 5.24 6.25
C VAL A 19 1.62 5.87 7.62
N ARG A 20 0.35 5.93 8.06
CA ARG A 20 0.01 6.40 9.41
C ARG A 20 0.64 5.52 10.48
N LYS A 21 0.57 4.19 10.35
CA LYS A 21 1.16 3.25 11.31
C LYS A 21 2.69 3.36 11.36
N VAL A 22 3.36 3.47 10.22
CA VAL A 22 4.81 3.70 10.13
C VAL A 22 5.17 5.01 10.84
N ARG A 23 4.50 6.11 10.50
CA ARG A 23 4.80 7.43 11.08
C ARG A 23 4.55 7.46 12.58
N SER A 24 3.41 6.95 13.04
CA SER A 24 3.06 6.97 14.47
C SER A 24 4.03 6.14 15.31
N THR A 25 4.41 4.96 14.83
CA THR A 25 5.34 4.09 15.55
C THR A 25 6.74 4.69 15.59
N LEU A 26 7.26 5.25 14.49
CA LEU A 26 8.55 5.95 14.48
C LEU A 26 8.60 7.14 15.45
N VAL A 27 7.55 7.97 15.47
CA VAL A 27 7.45 9.09 16.42
C VAL A 27 7.44 8.58 17.86
N ASN A 28 6.69 7.51 18.14
CA ASN A 28 6.61 6.95 19.49
C ASN A 28 7.90 6.25 19.92
N VAL A 29 8.64 5.60 19.03
CA VAL A 29 9.99 5.09 19.32
C VAL A 29 10.90 6.24 19.75
N GLY A 30 10.88 7.36 19.01
CA GLY A 30 11.67 8.55 19.37
C GLY A 30 11.29 9.16 20.71
N LYS A 31 10.00 9.11 21.09
CA LYS A 31 9.54 9.51 22.43
C LYS A 31 9.95 8.50 23.50
N ALA A 32 9.91 7.21 23.21
CA ALA A 32 10.24 6.15 24.15
C ALA A 32 11.72 6.18 24.56
N VAL A 33 12.61 6.41 23.59
CA VAL A 33 14.05 6.58 23.83
C VAL A 33 14.33 7.77 24.76
N LYS A 34 13.48 8.82 24.72
CA LYS A 34 13.57 9.99 25.61
C LYS A 34 12.86 9.81 26.95
N GLY A 35 12.29 8.64 27.23
CA GLY A 35 11.49 8.38 28.42
C GLY A 35 10.14 9.10 28.47
N LEU A 36 9.65 9.64 27.35
CA LEU A 36 8.38 10.38 27.28
C LEU A 36 7.16 9.48 27.10
N VAL A 37 7.35 8.25 26.63
CA VAL A 37 6.34 7.19 26.57
C VAL A 37 6.98 5.86 26.96
N VAL A 38 6.18 4.92 27.45
CA VAL A 38 6.67 3.58 27.79
C VAL A 38 7.09 2.83 26.51
N MET A 39 8.26 2.19 26.55
CA MET A 39 8.69 1.25 25.51
C MET A 39 7.81 0.00 25.59
N SER A 40 6.81 -0.10 24.71
CA SER A 40 5.98 -1.29 24.57
C SER A 40 6.64 -2.32 23.65
N ALA A 41 6.17 -3.57 23.68
CA ALA A 41 6.64 -4.63 22.78
C ALA A 41 6.50 -4.24 21.29
N GLU A 42 5.45 -3.49 20.91
CA GLU A 42 5.30 -2.95 19.54
C GLU A 42 6.41 -1.95 19.19
N LEU A 43 6.77 -1.05 20.12
CA LEU A 43 7.83 -0.07 19.86
C LEU A 43 9.22 -0.71 19.86
N GLU A 44 9.43 -1.73 20.69
CA GLU A 44 10.66 -2.53 20.72
C GLU A 44 10.85 -3.32 19.42
N ASP A 45 9.80 -3.97 18.90
CA ASP A 45 9.84 -4.63 17.58
C ASP A 45 10.20 -3.64 16.45
N VAL A 46 9.64 -2.43 16.49
CA VAL A 46 9.96 -1.39 15.50
C VAL A 46 11.41 -0.94 15.62
N ALA A 47 11.90 -0.67 16.84
CA ALA A 47 13.28 -0.27 17.07
C ALA A 47 14.27 -1.37 16.62
N ASN A 48 14.03 -2.62 17.01
CA ASN A 48 14.85 -3.77 16.64
C ASN A 48 14.82 -4.02 15.13
N GLY A 49 13.66 -3.91 14.49
CA GLY A 49 13.54 -4.02 13.04
C GLY A 49 14.39 -2.97 12.31
N ILE A 50 14.39 -1.73 12.78
CA ILE A 50 15.23 -0.66 12.22
C ILE A 50 16.72 -0.99 12.37
N LEU A 51 17.14 -1.40 13.57
CA LEU A 51 18.54 -1.73 13.86
C LEU A 51 19.04 -2.95 13.06
N THR A 52 18.14 -3.88 12.74
CA THR A 52 18.46 -5.14 12.02
C THR A 52 18.11 -5.11 10.54
N ASN A 53 17.71 -3.96 9.99
CA ASN A 53 17.27 -3.80 8.58
C ASN A 53 16.10 -4.73 8.20
N MET A 54 15.22 -5.02 9.15
CA MET A 54 14.04 -5.87 8.99
C MET A 54 12.76 -5.04 9.11
N THR A 55 11.80 -5.28 8.23
CA THR A 55 10.49 -4.62 8.32
C THR A 55 9.75 -5.12 9.58
N PRO A 56 9.36 -4.22 10.51
CA PRO A 56 8.66 -4.57 11.76
C PRO A 56 7.35 -5.33 11.53
N SER A 57 6.99 -6.20 12.47
CA SER A 57 5.79 -7.04 12.40
C SER A 57 4.51 -6.20 12.30
N VAL A 58 4.44 -5.10 13.04
CA VAL A 58 3.29 -4.18 13.04
C VAL A 58 3.11 -3.43 11.72
N TRP A 59 4.18 -3.27 10.94
CA TRP A 59 4.08 -2.73 9.58
C TRP A 59 3.67 -3.83 8.61
N LYS A 60 4.31 -5.01 8.68
CA LYS A 60 3.97 -6.17 7.85
C LYS A 60 2.48 -6.53 7.93
N GLY A 61 1.89 -6.51 9.12
CA GLY A 61 0.48 -6.84 9.34
C GLY A 61 -0.53 -5.90 8.67
N CYS A 62 -0.09 -4.71 8.20
CA CYS A 62 -0.92 -3.81 7.40
C CYS A 62 -0.28 -3.45 6.04
N SER A 63 0.79 -4.14 5.66
CA SER A 63 1.50 -3.90 4.42
C SER A 63 1.04 -4.84 3.30
N TYR A 64 1.51 -4.53 2.09
CA TYR A 64 1.46 -5.43 0.96
C TYR A 64 2.53 -6.53 1.12
N PRO A 65 2.36 -7.70 0.48
CA PRO A 65 3.34 -8.77 0.55
C PRO A 65 4.72 -8.32 0.08
N SER A 66 5.74 -8.48 0.93
CA SER A 66 7.13 -8.12 0.60
C SER A 66 8.10 -8.92 1.45
N LEU A 67 9.16 -9.40 0.80
CA LEU A 67 10.32 -10.03 1.44
C LEU A 67 11.56 -9.11 1.41
N LYS A 68 11.39 -7.85 0.98
CA LYS A 68 12.49 -6.89 0.88
C LYS A 68 13.01 -6.51 2.28
N PRO A 69 14.33 -6.32 2.46
CA PRO A 69 14.87 -5.72 3.68
C PRO A 69 14.37 -4.28 3.82
N LEU A 70 14.40 -3.75 5.04
CA LEU A 70 13.76 -2.49 5.42
C LEU A 70 14.10 -1.33 4.46
N ILE A 71 15.37 -1.13 4.13
CA ILE A 71 15.80 -0.04 3.24
C ILE A 71 15.13 -0.17 1.86
N SER A 72 15.17 -1.36 1.26
CA SER A 72 14.55 -1.63 -0.04
C SER A 72 13.02 -1.61 0.02
N TYR A 73 12.44 -2.02 1.15
CA TYR A 73 11.02 -1.96 1.42
C TYR A 73 10.52 -0.51 1.47
N VAL A 74 11.24 0.39 2.15
CA VAL A 74 10.89 1.82 2.21
C VAL A 74 10.99 2.46 0.83
N ALA A 75 12.05 2.17 0.07
CA ALA A 75 12.18 2.67 -1.30
C ALA A 75 11.00 2.20 -2.20
N ASP A 76 10.60 0.94 -2.07
CA ASP A 76 9.46 0.36 -2.77
C ASP A 76 8.12 1.01 -2.34
N LEU A 77 7.93 1.24 -1.05
CA LEU A 77 6.76 1.94 -0.51
C LEU A 77 6.65 3.35 -1.09
N CYS A 78 7.76 4.09 -1.10
CA CYS A 78 7.79 5.43 -1.70
C CYS A 78 7.50 5.39 -3.21
N ALA A 79 7.99 4.39 -3.94
CA ALA A 79 7.68 4.23 -5.36
C ALA A 79 6.18 3.99 -5.59
N ARG A 80 5.54 3.15 -4.77
CA ARG A 80 4.10 2.89 -4.85
C ARG A 80 3.29 4.14 -4.56
N LEU A 81 3.65 4.86 -3.50
CA LEU A 81 2.98 6.13 -3.15
C LEU A 81 3.09 7.15 -4.29
N ARG A 82 4.26 7.25 -4.95
CA ARG A 82 4.42 8.12 -6.13
C ARG A 82 3.57 7.67 -7.30
N PHE A 83 3.47 6.37 -7.57
CA PHE A 83 2.61 5.83 -8.63
C PHE A 83 1.14 6.22 -8.41
N PHE A 84 0.61 6.02 -7.21
CA PHE A 84 -0.77 6.39 -6.90
C PHE A 84 -0.98 7.91 -6.85
N GLN A 85 0.01 8.68 -6.40
CA GLN A 85 -0.06 10.15 -6.43
C GLN A 85 -0.12 10.68 -7.87
N ALA A 86 0.70 10.14 -8.78
CA ALA A 86 0.64 10.51 -10.19
C ALA A 86 -0.72 10.18 -10.82
N TRP A 87 -1.36 9.08 -10.40
CA TRP A 87 -2.72 8.77 -10.81
C TRP A 87 -3.72 9.83 -10.29
N ILE A 88 -3.64 10.22 -9.02
CA ILE A 88 -4.52 11.27 -8.46
C ILE A 88 -4.37 12.58 -9.24
N ASP A 89 -3.14 13.00 -9.51
CA ASP A 89 -2.84 14.31 -10.08
C ASP A 89 -3.06 14.36 -11.60
N GLY A 90 -2.75 13.25 -12.30
CA GLY A 90 -2.74 13.18 -13.77
C GLY A 90 -3.85 12.35 -14.39
N GLY A 91 -4.70 11.71 -13.58
CA GLY A 91 -5.73 10.79 -14.07
C GLY A 91 -5.21 9.37 -14.30
N ILE A 92 -6.04 8.53 -14.95
CA ILE A 92 -5.78 7.09 -15.10
C ILE A 92 -4.45 6.83 -15.84
N PRO A 93 -3.52 6.03 -15.27
CA PRO A 93 -2.26 5.68 -15.93
C PRO A 93 -2.49 4.95 -17.26
N VAL A 94 -1.63 5.24 -18.24
CA VAL A 94 -1.59 4.48 -19.50
C VAL A 94 -1.01 3.07 -19.29
N ASP A 95 -0.05 2.94 -18.37
CA ASP A 95 0.60 1.68 -17.99
C ASP A 95 0.46 1.46 -16.48
N PHE A 96 -0.02 0.28 -16.09
CA PHE A 96 -0.21 -0.07 -14.69
C PHE A 96 0.94 -0.91 -14.14
N TRP A 97 1.53 -0.45 -13.03
CA TRP A 97 2.47 -1.26 -12.26
C TRP A 97 1.71 -2.29 -11.41
N LEU A 98 1.40 -3.45 -12.01
CA LEU A 98 0.50 -4.45 -11.41
C LEU A 98 0.98 -4.93 -10.02
N SER A 99 2.27 -5.21 -9.85
CA SER A 99 2.81 -5.62 -8.55
C SER A 99 2.86 -4.49 -7.52
N GLY A 100 2.51 -3.26 -7.92
CA GLY A 100 2.35 -2.05 -7.09
C GLY A 100 1.08 -2.04 -6.23
N PHE A 101 0.07 -2.84 -6.57
CA PHE A 101 -1.22 -2.92 -5.87
C PHE A 101 -1.16 -3.84 -4.65
N TYR A 102 -2.01 -3.58 -3.65
CA TYR A 102 -2.32 -4.53 -2.59
C TYR A 102 -3.16 -5.69 -3.11
N PHE A 103 -4.19 -5.40 -3.92
CA PHE A 103 -5.13 -6.40 -4.43
C PHE A 103 -5.25 -6.32 -5.95
N THR A 104 -4.35 -7.02 -6.65
CA THR A 104 -4.33 -7.11 -8.12
C THR A 104 -5.64 -7.65 -8.69
N GLN A 105 -6.31 -8.57 -8.00
CA GLN A 105 -7.61 -9.11 -8.43
C GLN A 105 -8.68 -8.02 -8.54
N SER A 106 -8.70 -7.05 -7.62
CA SER A 106 -9.68 -5.95 -7.66
C SER A 106 -9.47 -5.06 -8.88
N PHE A 107 -8.20 -4.81 -9.23
CA PHE A 107 -7.80 -4.12 -10.44
C PHE A 107 -8.23 -4.89 -11.71
N LEU A 108 -7.91 -6.18 -11.79
CA LEU A 108 -8.27 -7.03 -12.93
C LEU A 108 -9.79 -7.03 -13.15
N THR A 109 -10.58 -7.28 -12.11
CA THR A 109 -12.05 -7.22 -12.19
C THR A 109 -12.54 -5.84 -12.63
N GLY A 110 -11.94 -4.76 -12.13
CA GLY A 110 -12.30 -3.41 -12.56
C GLY A 110 -11.99 -3.15 -14.04
N GLN A 111 -10.90 -3.69 -14.57
CA GLN A 111 -10.56 -3.60 -15.99
C GLN A 111 -11.55 -4.39 -16.85
N LEU A 112 -11.91 -5.60 -16.42
CA LEU A 112 -12.92 -6.42 -17.08
C LEU A 112 -14.29 -5.71 -17.13
N GLN A 113 -14.70 -5.08 -16.02
CA GLN A 113 -15.92 -4.28 -15.95
C GLN A 113 -15.89 -3.09 -16.91
N ASN A 114 -14.79 -2.35 -16.96
CA ASN A 114 -14.65 -1.22 -17.88
C ASN A 114 -14.70 -1.68 -19.35
N TYR A 115 -14.05 -2.80 -19.66
CA TYR A 115 -14.10 -3.41 -20.98
C TYR A 115 -15.53 -3.86 -21.38
N ALA A 116 -16.22 -4.59 -20.49
CA ALA A 116 -17.59 -5.03 -20.66
C ALA A 116 -18.53 -3.86 -20.98
N ARG A 117 -18.45 -2.78 -20.19
CA ARG A 117 -19.26 -1.56 -20.38
C ARG A 117 -18.95 -0.88 -21.71
N ARG A 118 -17.67 -0.78 -22.09
CA ARG A 118 -17.26 -0.17 -23.35
C ARG A 118 -17.84 -0.91 -24.56
N LEU A 119 -17.90 -2.24 -24.49
CA LEU A 119 -18.44 -3.08 -25.57
C LEU A 119 -19.94 -3.40 -25.40
N LYS A 120 -20.60 -2.90 -24.35
CA LYS A 120 -21.98 -3.23 -23.99
C LYS A 120 -22.23 -4.74 -23.87
N LEU A 121 -21.23 -5.48 -23.40
CA LEU A 121 -21.31 -6.91 -23.14
C LEU A 121 -21.63 -7.15 -21.65
N PRO A 122 -22.38 -8.21 -21.30
CA PRO A 122 -22.44 -8.70 -19.92
C PRO A 122 -21.03 -9.09 -19.46
N ILE A 123 -20.70 -8.84 -18.19
CA ILE A 123 -19.37 -9.23 -17.67
C ILE A 123 -19.16 -10.74 -17.66
N ASP A 124 -20.23 -11.51 -17.46
CA ASP A 124 -20.19 -12.98 -17.36
C ASP A 124 -19.83 -13.67 -18.68
N THR A 125 -19.85 -12.95 -19.81
CA THR A 125 -19.41 -13.49 -21.10
C THR A 125 -17.91 -13.31 -21.33
N LEU A 126 -17.21 -12.64 -20.43
CA LEU A 126 -15.78 -12.35 -20.56
C LEU A 126 -14.94 -13.30 -19.70
N ILE A 127 -13.88 -13.82 -20.32
CA ILE A 127 -12.84 -14.63 -19.67
C ILE A 127 -11.47 -13.99 -19.92
N TRP A 128 -10.52 -14.26 -19.03
CA TRP A 128 -9.12 -13.84 -19.17
C TRP A 128 -8.39 -14.67 -20.22
#